data_AF-A0A2E7LA81-F1
#
_entry.id   AF-A0A2E7LA81-F1
#
_cell.length_a   1.000
_cell.length_b   1.000
_cell.length_c   1.000
_cell.angle_alpha   90.00
_cell.angle_beta   90.00
_cell.angle_gamma   90.00
#
_symmetry.space_group_name_H-M   'P 1'
#
loop_
_entity.id
_entity.type
_entity.pdbx_description
1 polymer ?
#
loop_
_entity_poly.entity_id
_entity_poly.type
_entity_poly.pdbx_seq_one_letter_code
_entity_poly.pdbx_strand_id
1 'polypeptide(L)' 'MLKGHDDEVWSVAFSPDGQRIVSGSNDKTLKIWDASEEAE' A
#
# COMPACT_ATOMS: atom_id res chain seq x y z
N MET A 1 9.75 -5.98 10.14
CA MET A 1 9.12 -4.84 9.46
C MET A 1 9.07 -5.12 7.98
N LEU A 2 7.88 -5.47 7.47
CA LEU A 2 7.60 -5.22 6.07
C LEU A 2 7.66 -3.70 5.93
N LYS A 3 8.68 -3.13 5.28
CA LYS A 3 8.88 -1.66 5.27
C LYS A 3 7.62 -1.02 4.68
N GLY A 4 6.84 -0.35 5.53
CA GLY A 4 5.51 0.10 5.19
C GLY A 4 4.69 0.33 6.44
N HIS A 5 3.96 -0.68 6.88
CA HIS A 5 3.10 -0.62 8.06
C HIS A 5 3.79 -1.16 9.31
N ASP A 6 3.45 -0.57 10.46
CA ASP A 6 3.98 -0.97 11.77
C ASP A 6 3.08 -2.01 12.48
N ASP A 7 1.94 -2.35 11.88
CA ASP A 7 0.97 -3.34 12.39
C ASP A 7 0.27 -4.08 11.23
N GLU A 8 -0.59 -5.06 11.54
CA GLU A 8 -1.31 -5.92 10.61
C GLU A 8 -2.10 -5.14 9.55
N VAL A 9 -1.93 -5.52 8.29
CA VAL A 9 -2.69 -5.02 7.15
C VAL A 9 -3.96 -5.85 7.00
N TRP A 10 -5.12 -5.21 7.01
CA TRP A 10 -6.42 -5.88 6.94
C TRP A 10 -7.08 -5.77 5.56
N SER A 11 -6.67 -4.80 4.75
CA SER A 11 -7.28 -4.54 3.45
C SER A 11 -6.27 -3.99 2.45
N VAL A 12 -6.44 -4.39 1.18
CA VAL A 12 -5.70 -3.90 0.03
C VAL A 12 -6.65 -3.68 -1.14
N ALA A 13 -6.43 -2.59 -1.87
CA ALA A 13 -7.19 -2.26 -3.08
C ALA A 13 -6.26 -1.73 -4.18
N PHE A 14 -6.61 -2.01 -5.42
CA PHE A 14 -5.95 -1.46 -6.61
C PHE A 14 -6.76 -0.28 -7.15
N SER A 15 -6.07 0.72 -7.68
CA SER A 15 -6.74 1.74 -8.50
C SER A 15 -7.26 1.11 -9.81
N PRO A 16 -8.32 1.64 -10.42
CA PRO A 16 -8.88 1.08 -11.65
C PRO A 16 -7.91 1.05 -12.84
N ASP A 17 -6.94 1.97 -12.86
CA ASP A 17 -5.87 2.04 -13.87
C ASP A 17 -4.65 1.18 -13.52
N GLY A 18 -4.66 0.50 -12.36
CA GLY A 18 -3.57 -0.36 -11.89
C GLY A 18 -2.28 0.37 -11.50
N GLN A 19 -2.25 1.71 -11.51
CA GLN A 19 -1.05 2.48 -11.23
C GLN A 19 -0.79 2.66 -9.73
N ARG A 20 -1.79 2.46 -8.88
CA ARG A 20 -1.66 2.62 -7.43
C ARG A 20 -2.26 1.47 -6.65
N ILE A 21 -1.66 1.20 -5.50
CA ILE A 21 -2.16 0.28 -4.49
C ILE A 21 -2.43 1.08 -3.22
N VAL A 22 -3.54 0.80 -2.55
CA VAL A 22 -3.86 1.34 -1.23
C VAL A 22 -3.92 0.20 -0.24
N SER A 23 -3.23 0.33 0.89
CA SER A 23 -3.29 -0.60 2.02
C SER A 23 -3.77 0.09 3.29
N GLY A 24 -4.57 -0.61 4.10
CA GLY A 24 -5.03 -0.15 5.41
C GLY A 24 -4.62 -1.11 6.53
N SER A 25 -4.13 -0.54 7.64
CA SER A 25 -3.54 -1.29 8.76
C SER A 25 -4.12 -0.88 10.12
N ASN A 26 -3.97 -1.77 11.11
CA ASN A 26 -4.20 -1.47 12.52
C ASN A 26 -3.29 -0.37 13.09
N ASP A 27 -2.21 -0.01 12.38
CA ASP A 27 -1.34 1.12 12.73
C ASP A 27 -2.04 2.49 12.55
N LYS A 28 -3.32 2.47 12.17
CA LYS A 28 -4.21 3.63 11.96
C LYS A 28 -3.78 4.49 10.77
N THR A 29 -3.03 3.92 9.83
CA THR A 29 -2.65 4.59 8.59
C THR A 29 -3.20 3.89 7.36
N LEU A 30 -3.40 4.70 6.32
CA LEU A 30 -3.51 4.24 4.95
C LEU A 30 -2.18 4.56 4.24
N LYS A 31 -1.68 3.63 3.44
CA LYS A 31 -0.50 3.86 2.60
C LYS A 31 -0.86 3.69 1.14
N ILE A 32 -0.32 4.57 0.31
CA ILE A 32 -0.47 4.57 -1.14
C ILE A 32 0.89 4.22 -1.72
N TRP A 33 0.89 3.29 -2.66
CA TRP A 33 2.07 2.81 -3.36
C TRP A 33 1.88 3.01 -4.85
N ASP A 34 2.90 3.48 -5.53
CA ASP A 34 2.93 3.44 -6.98
C ASP A 34 3.29 2.02 -7.42
N ALA A 35 2.46 1.44 -8.28
CA ALA A 35 2.64 0.10 -8.84
C ALA A 35 3.48 0.12 -10.13
N SER A 36 3.80 1.31 -10.64
CA SER A 36 4.70 1.47 -11.78
C SER A 36 6.14 1.20 -11.35
N GLU A 37 6.80 0.27 -12.04
CA GLU A 37 8.24 0.08 -11.94
C GLU A 37 8.98 1.25 -12.61
N GLU A 38 9.18 2.33 -11.87
CA GLU A 38 10.39 3.15 -12.01
C GLU A 38 11.25 2.87 -10.79
N ALA A 39 11.79 1.65 -10.74
CA ALA A 39 12.89 1.32 -9.85
C ALA A 39 14.17 1.88 -10.46
N GLU A 40 14.62 3.05 -9.97
CA GLU A 40 16.05 3.42 -10.05
C GLU A 40 16.88 2.57 -9.06
#